data_AF-A0A2H9T0N2-F1
#
_entry.id   AF-A0A2H9T0N2-F1
#
_cell.length_a   1.000
_cell.length_b   1.000
_cell.length_c   1.000
_cell.angle_alpha   90.00
_cell.angle_beta   90.00
_cell.angle_gamma   90.00
#
_symmetry.space_group_name_H-M   'P 1'
#
loop_
_entity.id
_entity.type
_entity.pdbx_description
1 polymer ?
#
loop_
_entity_poly.entity_id
_entity_poly.type
_entity_poly.pdbx_seq_one_letter_code
_entity_poly.pdbx_strand_id
1 'polypeptide(L)' 'MFNYTAKIYFDTCEIKTRSGNQLNELYVWMLAQVQGKFGNLHGQIINNKTHLIEKEFRSCPGD' A
#
# COMPACT_ATOMS: atom_id res chain seq x y z
N MET A 1 18.39 3.68 5.57
CA MET A 1 17.73 3.93 4.28
C MET A 1 16.69 2.84 4.06
N PHE A 2 15.43 3.21 3.84
CA PHE A 2 14.35 2.24 3.66
C PHE A 2 14.39 1.67 2.24
N ASN A 3 14.25 0.35 2.09
CA ASN A 3 14.25 -0.28 0.77
C ASN A 3 12.91 -0.15 0.04
N TYR A 4 11.82 0.02 0.79
CA TYR A 4 10.48 0.02 0.27
C TYR A 4 9.64 1.14 0.89
N THR A 5 8.67 1.61 0.12
CA THR A 5 7.69 2.62 0.54
C THR A 5 6.30 2.15 0.15
N ALA A 6 5.48 1.84 1.15
CA ALA A 6 4.08 1.53 0.99
C ALA A 6 3.25 2.81 1.04
N LYS A 7 2.28 2.93 0.13
CA LYS A 7 1.35 4.04 0.02
C LYS A 7 -0.05 3.49 -0.10
N ILE A 8 -0.98 4.09 0.63
CA ILE A 8 -2.40 3.76 0.58
C ILE A 8 -3.13 5.03 0.17
N TYR A 9 -4.01 4.85 -0.78
CA TYR A 9 -4.82 5.86 -1.37
C TYR A 9 -6.29 5.49 -1.18
N PHE A 10 -7.11 6.51 -0.98
CA PHE A 10 -8.55 6.42 -1.03
C PHE A 10 -9.02 7.24 -2.22
N ASP A 11 -9.60 6.55 -3.19
CA ASP A 11 -9.99 7.08 -4.49
C ASP A 11 -8.82 7.67 -5.30
N THR A 12 -8.44 8.93 -5.05
CA THR A 12 -7.30 9.61 -5.67
C THR A 12 -6.38 10.29 -4.63
N CYS A 13 -6.75 10.27 -3.36
CA CYS A 13 -6.01 10.92 -2.28
C CYS A 13 -5.10 9.93 -1.55
N GLU A 14 -3.81 10.26 -1.41
CA GLU A 14 -2.89 9.53 -0.52
C GLU A 14 -3.35 9.74 0.94
N ILE A 15 -3.76 8.67 1.62
CA ILE A 15 -4.25 8.75 3.00
C ILE A 15 -3.21 8.28 4.02
N LYS A 16 -2.31 7.37 3.64
CA LYS A 16 -1.28 6.83 4.52
C LYS A 16 -0.07 6.38 3.73
N THR A 17 1.11 6.62 4.30
CA THR A 17 2.40 6.21 3.74
C THR A 17 3.27 5.62 4.84
N ARG A 18 4.00 4.54 4.53
CA ARG A 18 4.95 3.89 5.45
C ARG A 18 6.16 3.38 4.69
N SER A 19 7.35 3.73 5.16
CA SER A 19 8.61 3.19 4.62
C SER A 19 9.13 2.07 5.50
N GLY A 20 9.80 1.09 4.89
CA GLY A 20 10.32 -0.09 5.57
C GLY A 20 11.39 -0.81 4.75
N ASN A 21 12.08 -1.76 5.39
CA ASN A 21 13.09 -2.57 4.71
C ASN A 21 12.55 -3.95 4.29
N GLN A 22 11.44 -4.37 4.87
CA GLN A 22 10.78 -5.65 4.55
C GLN A 22 9.46 -5.41 3.82
N LEU A 23 9.37 -5.94 2.60
CA LEU A 23 8.17 -5.87 1.77
C LEU A 23 6.97 -6.54 2.45
N ASN A 24 7.18 -7.68 3.11
CA ASN A 24 6.10 -8.43 3.76
C ASN A 24 5.48 -7.66 4.93
N GLU A 25 6.29 -7.03 5.78
CA GLU A 25 5.79 -6.20 6.89
C GLU A 25 4.95 -5.03 6.39
N LEU A 26 5.40 -4.38 5.31
CA LEU A 26 4.68 -3.28 4.68
C LEU A 26 3.36 -3.76 4.06
N TYR A 27 3.35 -4.93 3.45
CA TYR A 27 2.15 -5.52 2.87
C TYR A 27 1.12 -5.90 3.93
N VAL A 28 1.53 -6.57 5.01
CA VAL A 28 0.67 -6.88 6.16
C VAL A 28 0.12 -5.60 6.78
N TRP A 29 0.95 -4.57 6.95
CA TRP A 29 0.49 -3.29 7.46
C TRP A 29 -0.55 -2.65 6.55
N MET A 30 -0.36 -2.66 5.22
CA MET A 30 -1.36 -2.12 4.29
C MET A 30 -2.69 -2.86 4.37
N LEU A 31 -2.66 -4.19 4.39
CA LEU A 31 -3.86 -5.02 4.56
C LEU A 31 -4.57 -4.67 5.88
N ALA A 32 -3.84 -4.53 6.97
CA ALA A 32 -4.41 -4.14 8.26
C ALA A 32 -5.03 -2.72 8.26
N GLN A 33 -4.55 -1.79 7.41
CA GLN A 33 -5.15 -0.46 7.29
C GLN A 33 -6.46 -0.46 6.50
N VAL A 34 -6.62 -1.40 5.56
CA VAL A 34 -7.83 -1.51 4.72
C VAL A 34 -8.83 -2.54 5.23
N GLN A 35 -8.40 -3.45 6.12
CA GLN A 35 -9.27 -4.40 6.78
C GLN A 35 -10.38 -3.67 7.54
N GLY A 36 -11.64 -3.99 7.20
CA GLY A 36 -12.82 -3.36 7.79
C GLY A 36 -13.17 -1.98 7.23
N LYS A 37 -12.41 -1.45 6.27
CA LYS A 37 -12.77 -0.23 5.53
C LYS A 37 -13.45 -0.58 4.21
N PHE A 38 -14.60 0.02 3.98
CA PHE A 38 -15.35 -0.07 2.72
C PHE A 38 -15.09 1.18 1.89
N GLY A 39 -14.89 0.99 0.58
CA GLY A 39 -14.66 2.09 -0.37
C GLY A 39 -13.54 1.77 -1.36
N ASN A 40 -13.26 2.75 -2.22
CA ASN A 40 -12.32 2.63 -3.34
C ASN A 40 -10.86 2.79 -2.86
N LEU A 41 -10.41 1.86 -2.01
CA LEU A 41 -9.06 1.86 -1.46
C LEU A 41 -8.11 1.18 -2.44
N HIS A 42 -6.96 1.79 -2.66
CA HIS A 42 -5.86 1.13 -3.36
C HIS A 42 -4.56 1.37 -2.62
N GLY A 43 -3.66 0.40 -2.65
CA GLY A 43 -2.33 0.57 -2.06
C GLY A 43 -1.26 -0.06 -2.91
N GLN A 44 -0.08 0.52 -2.86
CA GLN A 44 1.08 0.11 -3.63
C GLN A 44 2.34 0.16 -2.77
N ILE A 45 3.24 -0.80 -2.95
CA ILE A 45 4.58 -0.83 -2.37
C ILE A 45 5.58 -0.59 -3.48
N ILE A 46 6.32 0.51 -3.36
CA ILE A 46 7.35 0.91 -4.30
C ILE A 46 8.70 0.51 -3.71
N ASN A 47 9.55 -0.12 -4.51
CA ASN A 47 10.94 -0.37 -4.15
C ASN A 47 11.76 0.91 -4.38
N ASN A 48 12.36 1.45 -3.34
CA ASN A 48 13.14 2.69 -3.41
C ASN A 48 14.48 2.51 -4.18
N LYS A 49 14.92 1.27 -4.45
CA LYS A 49 16.12 1.01 -5.25
C LYS A 49 15.83 0.98 -6.75
N THR A 50 14.76 0.30 -7.15
CA THR A 50 14.40 0.11 -8.57
C THR A 50 13.31 1.06 -9.04
N HIS A 51 12.65 1.75 -8.11
CA HIS A 51 11.46 2.58 -8.33
C HIS A 51 10.28 1.82 -8.96
N LEU A 52 10.27 0.49 -8.84
CA LEU A 52 9.20 -0.38 -9.34
C LEU A 52 8.16 -0.67 -8.26
N ILE A 53 6.92 -0.89 -8.68
CA ILE A 53 5.84 -1.36 -7.79
C ILE A 53 6.01 -2.88 -7.64
N GLU A 54 6.33 -3.32 -6.42
CA GLU A 54 6.55 -4.74 -6.14
C GLU A 54 5.24 -5.44 -5.74
N LYS A 55 4.33 -4.69 -5.13
CA LYS A 55 3.00 -5.16 -4.75
C LYS A 55 2.00 -4.02 -4.83
N GLU A 56 0.81 -4.35 -5.31
CA GLU A 56 -0.34 -3.47 -5.23
C GLU A 56 -1.59 -4.26 -4.86
N PHE A 57 -2.58 -3.57 -4.33
CA PHE A 57 -3.92 -4.09 -4.17
C PHE A 57 -4.92 -2.99 -4.46
N ARG A 58 -6.09 -3.39 -4.96
CA ARG A 58 -7.23 -2.51 -5.17
C ARG A 58 -8.47 -3.17 -4.58
N SER A 59 -9.11 -2.48 -3.64
CA SER A 59 -10.41 -2.85 -3.13
C SER A 59 -11.43 -2.11 -3.98
N CYS A 60 -11.99 -2.79 -4.98
CA CYS A 60 -13.15 -2.27 -5.71
C CYS A 60 -14.39 -2.48 -4.84
N PRO A 61 -15.29 -1.48 -4.72
CA PRO A 61 -16.58 -1.70 -4.09
C PRO A 61 -17.48 -2.51 -5.05
N GLY A 62 -17.45 -3.84 -4.96
CA GLY A 62 -18.44 -4.68 -5.67
C GLY A 62 -18.00 -6.05 -6.18
N ASP A 63 -17.22 -6.83 -5.42
CA ASP A 63 -17.15 -8.29 -5.63
C ASP A 63 -17.67 -9.01 -4.37
#